data_AF-A0A2N6LPY1-F1
#
_entry.id   AF-A0A2N6LPY1-F1
#
_cell.length_a   1.000
_cell.length_b   1.000
_cell.length_c   1.000
_cell.angle_alpha   90.00
_cell.angle_beta   90.00
_cell.angle_gamma   90.00
#
_symmetry.space_group_name_H-M   'P 1'
#
loop_
_entity.id
_entity.type
_entity.pdbx_description
1 polymer ?
#
loop_
_entity_poly.entity_id
_entity_poly.type
_entity_poly.pdbx_seq_one_letter_code
_entity_poly.pdbx_strand_id
1 'polypeptide(L)'
;MSTGYLSVKETSEMLGYSEQYVRKLLRSGEINGEMIGNRWVVASESASEYRCKEHNPNQVIPDHARRASIDTPTAIKTLNSMK
;
A
#
# COMPACT_ATOMS: atom_id res chain seq x y z
N MET A 1 -13.45 22.87 -10.46
CA MET A 1 -12.62 21.68 -10.23
C MET A 1 -12.94 21.18 -8.84
N SER A 2 -13.67 20.07 -8.74
CA SER A 2 -14.00 19.50 -7.44
C SER A 2 -12.74 18.83 -6.91
N THR A 3 -11.99 19.54 -6.07
CA THR A 3 -10.87 18.99 -5.29
C THR A 3 -11.44 18.08 -4.21
N GLY A 4 -11.93 16.93 -4.65
CA GLY A 4 -12.48 15.89 -3.79
C GLY A 4 -11.34 15.09 -3.18
N TYR A 5 -11.33 14.97 -1.87
CA TYR A 5 -10.52 13.98 -1.18
C TYR A 5 -11.30 12.68 -1.12
N LEU A 6 -10.69 11.59 -1.58
CA LEU A 6 -11.24 10.24 -1.53
C LEU A 6 -10.71 9.53 -0.29
N SER A 7 -11.54 8.70 0.33
CA SER A 7 -11.07 7.79 1.36
C SER A 7 -10.22 6.67 0.76
N VAL A 8 -9.35 6.05 1.59
CA VAL A 8 -8.53 4.89 1.17
C VAL A 8 -9.37 3.80 0.51
N LYS A 9 -10.59 3.59 0.98
CA LYS A 9 -11.51 2.59 0.42
C LYS A 9 -11.98 2.97 -0.98
N GLU A 10 -12.41 4.22 -1.19
CA GLU A 10 -12.81 4.69 -2.52
C GLU A 10 -11.64 4.67 -3.50
N THR A 11 -10.45 5.06 -3.05
CA THR A 11 -9.23 4.98 -3.85
C THR A 11 -8.87 3.53 -4.21
N SER A 12 -9.07 2.59 -3.27
CA SER A 12 -8.88 1.16 -3.50
C SER A 12 -9.82 0.64 -4.59
N GLU A 13 -11.11 0.96 -4.53
CA GLU A 13 -12.09 0.57 -5.53
C GLU A 13 -11.82 1.25 -6.90
N MET A 14 -11.38 2.50 -6.88
CA MET A 14 -11.07 3.28 -8.09
C MET A 14 -9.82 2.77 -8.80
N LEU A 15 -8.77 2.39 -8.05
CA LEU A 15 -7.51 1.87 -8.61
C LEU A 15 -7.54 0.35 -8.83
N GLY A 16 -8.43 -0.38 -8.15
CA GLY A 16 -8.43 -1.84 -8.13
C GLY A 16 -7.33 -2.46 -7.25
N TYR A 17 -6.73 -1.68 -6.35
CA TYR A 17 -5.69 -2.15 -5.41
C TYR A 17 -6.24 -2.37 -4.01
N SER A 18 -5.56 -3.17 -3.18
CA SER A 18 -5.91 -3.27 -1.75
C SER A 18 -5.69 -1.94 -1.01
N GLU A 19 -6.53 -1.65 0.00
CA GLU A 19 -6.32 -0.55 0.93
C GLU A 19 -4.92 -0.51 1.56
N GLN A 20 -4.31 -1.67 1.84
CA GLN A 20 -2.94 -1.72 2.36
C GLN A 20 -1.95 -1.16 1.34
N TYR A 21 -2.14 -1.47 0.06
CA TYR A 21 -1.30 -0.96 -1.02
C TYR A 21 -1.50 0.55 -1.20
N VAL A 22 -2.74 1.03 -1.12
CA VAL A 22 -3.02 2.48 -1.12
C VAL A 22 -2.31 3.18 0.04
N ARG A 23 -2.33 2.61 1.26
CA ARG A 23 -1.56 3.15 2.39
C ARG A 23 -0.04 3.09 2.17
N LYS A 24 0.46 2.06 1.49
CA LYS A 24 1.88 1.98 1.11
C LYS A 24 2.24 3.09 0.13
N LEU A 25 1.42 3.32 -0.89
CA LEU A 25 1.61 4.39 -1.88
C LEU A 25 1.61 5.77 -1.22
N LEU A 26 0.71 5.98 -0.24
CA LEU A 26 0.70 7.20 0.57
C LEU A 26 1.98 7.40 1.37
N ARG A 27 2.55 6.32 1.93
CA ARG A 27 3.82 6.39 2.70
C ARG A 27 5.03 6.55 1.80
N SER A 28 5.01 6.01 0.58
CA SER A 28 6.10 6.19 -0.40
C SER A 28 6.04 7.52 -1.13
N GLY A 29 4.91 8.25 -1.06
CA GLY A 29 4.72 9.52 -1.74
C GLY A 29 4.43 9.39 -3.23
N GLU A 30 3.99 8.20 -3.68
CA GLU A 30 3.60 7.94 -5.08
C GLU A 30 2.26 8.60 -5.42
N ILE A 31 1.38 8.74 -4.43
CA ILE A 31 0.10 9.44 -4.53
C ILE A 31 0.01 10.50 -3.45
N ASN A 32 -0.53 11.67 -3.79
CA ASN A 32 -0.78 12.72 -2.82
C ASN A 32 -1.97 12.32 -1.94
N GLY A 33 -1.72 12.22 -0.65
CA GLY A 33 -2.78 12.15 0.34
C GLY A 33 -2.31 12.70 1.67
N GLU A 34 -3.30 13.00 2.50
CA GLU A 34 -3.12 13.68 3.76
C GLU A 34 -3.84 12.91 4.86
N MET A 35 -3.31 13.01 6.07
CA MET A 35 -3.96 12.46 7.25
C MET A 35 -4.83 13.54 7.89
N ILE A 36 -6.14 13.42 7.74
CA ILE A 36 -7.11 14.33 8.36
C ILE A 36 -7.58 13.70 9.67
N GLY A 37 -7.11 14.27 10.78
CA GLY A 37 -7.36 13.75 12.13
C GLY A 37 -6.69 12.39 12.33
N ASN A 38 -7.46 11.32 12.12
CA ASN A 38 -6.99 9.93 12.28
C ASN A 38 -7.27 9.06 11.04
N ARG A 39 -7.64 9.67 9.92
CA ARG A 39 -8.01 8.98 8.69
C ARG A 39 -7.14 9.47 7.54
N TRP A 40 -6.61 8.54 6.75
CA TRP A 40 -5.93 8.87 5.50
C TRP A 40 -6.97 9.18 4.44
N VAL A 41 -6.75 10.28 3.74
CA VAL A 41 -7.49 10.68 2.54
C VAL A 41 -6.53 10.91 1.39
N VAL A 42 -6.97 10.61 0.18
CA VAL A 42 -6.18 10.70 -1.05
C VAL A 42 -6.76 11.80 -1.92
N ALA A 43 -5.93 12.64 -2.50
CA ALA A 43 -6.40 13.62 -3.46
C ALA A 43 -6.90 12.89 -4.73
N SER A 44 -8.15 13.12 -5.11
CA SER A 44 -8.76 12.44 -6.27
C SER A 44 -7.94 12.64 -7.55
N GLU A 45 -7.40 13.84 -7.76
CA GLU A 45 -6.58 14.16 -8.93
C GLU A 45 -5.32 13.30 -8.98
N SER A 46 -4.62 13.16 -7.85
CA SER A 46 -3.38 12.38 -7.76
C SER A 46 -3.64 10.87 -7.93
N ALA A 47 -4.75 10.36 -7.39
CA ALA A 47 -5.16 8.97 -7.63
C ALA A 47 -5.45 8.72 -9.12
N SER A 48 -6.12 9.66 -9.80
CA SER A 48 -6.37 9.54 -11.25
C SER A 48 -5.11 9.66 -12.11
N GLU A 49 -4.15 10.52 -11.72
CA GLU A 49 -2.86 10.64 -12.40
C GLU A 49 -2.04 9.36 -12.25
N TYR A 50 -2.02 8.74 -11.07
CA TYR A 50 -1.33 7.47 -10.84
C TYR A 50 -1.91 6.36 -11.72
N ARG A 51 -3.24 6.28 -11.83
CA ARG A 51 -3.93 5.34 -12.74
C ARG A 51 -3.53 5.56 -14.20
N CYS A 52 -3.23 6.80 -14.59
CA CYS A 52 -2.79 7.11 -15.95
C CYS A 52 -1.32 6.76 -16.20
N LYS A 53 -0.47 6.77 -15.17
CA LYS A 53 0.96 6.41 -15.25
C LYS A 53 1.19 4.89 -15.26
N GLU A 54 0.44 4.14 -14.45
CA GLU A 54 0.66 2.71 -14.21
C GLU A 54 -0.43 1.85 -14.88
N HIS A 55 -0.39 1.73 -16.21
CA HIS A 55 -1.17 0.71 -16.92
C HIS A 55 -0.43 -0.65 -16.89
N ASN A 56 -0.35 -1.28 -15.71
CA ASN A 56 -0.04 -2.71 -15.58
C ASN A 56 -1.24 -3.44 -14.98
N PRO A 57 -2.28 -3.77 -15.79
CA PRO A 57 -3.54 -4.36 -15.30
C PRO A 57 -3.41 -5.77 -14.71
N ASN A 58 -2.19 -6.33 -14.63
CA ASN A 58 -1.95 -7.71 -14.19
C ASN A 58 -1.37 -7.82 -12.76
N GLN A 59 -1.20 -6.72 -12.03
CA GLN A 59 -0.82 -6.78 -10.61
C GLN A 59 -2.05 -6.76 -9.71
N VAL A 60 -2.68 -7.93 -9.56
CA VAL A 60 -3.54 -8.17 -8.41
C VAL A 60 -2.62 -8.31 -7.20
N ILE A 61 -2.48 -7.26 -6.39
CA ILE A 61 -1.70 -7.32 -5.15
C ILE A 61 -2.67 -7.80 -4.07
N PRO A 62 -2.64 -9.10 -3.72
CA PRO A 62 -3.55 -9.61 -2.72
C PRO A 62 -3.16 -9.02 -1.37
N ASP A 63 -4.17 -8.71 -0.54
CA ASP A 63 -3.92 -8.31 0.83
C ASP A 63 -3.12 -9.41 1.52
N HIS A 64 -1.97 -9.06 2.10
CA HIS A 64 -1.16 -10.02 2.85
C HIS A 64 -2.09 -10.65 3.89
N ALA A 65 -2.39 -11.95 3.72
CA ALA A 65 -3.14 -12.70 4.71
C ALA A 65 -2.54 -12.37 6.08
N ARG A 66 -3.39 -11.87 6.99
CA ARG A 66 -3.04 -11.61 8.40
C ARG A 66 -2.02 -12.67 8.77
N ARG A 67 -0.81 -12.25 9.16
CA ARG A 67 0.29 -13.15 9.55
C ARG A 67 -0.28 -14.17 10.54
N ALA A 68 -0.80 -15.28 10.03
CA ALA A 68 -0.95 -16.49 10.78
C ALA A 68 0.49 -16.82 11.09
N SER A 69 0.83 -16.70 12.37
CA SER A 69 2.10 -17.10 12.97
C SER A 69 2.84 -18.10 12.09
N ILE A 70 3.72 -17.60 11.22
CA ILE A 70 4.80 -18.43 10.71
C ILE A 70 5.70 -18.52 11.93
N ASP A 71 5.57 -19.64 12.61
CA ASP A 71 6.52 -20.15 13.57
C ASP A 71 7.86 -20.23 12.83
N THR A 72 8.61 -19.13 12.80
CA THR A 72 9.99 -19.15 12.30
C THR A 72 10.82 -19.72 13.44
N PRO A 73 11.40 -20.93 13.35
CA PRO A 73 12.43 -21.31 14.29
C PRO A 73 13.60 -20.36 14.08
N THR A 74 13.82 -19.46 15.03
CA THR A 74 15.02 -18.62 15.12
C THR A 74 16.22 -19.54 15.36
N ALA A 75 16.79 -20.08 14.28
CA ALA A 75 17.98 -20.90 14.33
C ALA A 75 18.81 -20.71 13.06
N ILE A 76 19.37 -19.52 12.87
CA ILE A 76 20.69 -19.43 12.23
C ILE A 76 21.69 -19.20 13.36
N LYS A 77 22.06 -20.36 13.89
CA LYS A 77 23.10 -20.60 14.89
C LYS A 77 24.40 -19.99 14.40
N THR A 78 25.03 -19.20 15.27
CA THR A 78 26.42 -18.79 15.22
C THR A 78 27.31 -19.96 14.76
N LEU A 79 27.89 -19.83 13.58
CA LEU A 79 29.01 -20.67 13.13
C LEU A 79 30.04 -19.74 12.51
N ASN A 80 30.63 -18.93 13.38
CA ASN A 80 31.98 -18.42 13.16
C ASN A 80 32.86 -19.05 14.23
N SER A 81 33.27 -20.29 13.97
CA SER A 81 34.37 -20.92 14.69
C SER A 81 34.88 -22.11 13.89
N MET A 82 36.21 -22.14 13.72
CA MET A 82 37.06 -23.23 13.21
C MET A 82 37.00 -23.34 11.67
N LYS A 83 38.09 -23.17 10.92
CA LYS A 83 39.50 -23.41 11.23
C LYS A 83 40.37 -22.79 10.13
#